data_AF-A0A9D7UCA7-F1
#
_entry.id   AF-A0A9D7UCA7-F1
#
_cell.length_a   1.000
_cell.length_b   1.000
_cell.length_c   1.000
_cell.angle_alpha   90.00
_cell.angle_beta   90.00
_cell.angle_gamma   90.00
#
_symmetry.space_group_name_H-M   'P 1'
#
loop_
_entity.id
_entity.type
_entity.pdbx_description
1 polymer ?
#
loop_
_entity_poly.entity_id
_entity_poly.type
_entity_poly.pdbx_seq_one_letter_code
_entity_poly.pdbx_strand_id
1 'polypeptide(L)'
;MVIEILEGSKTLNEFATQYELLPKNLQNWKKQFLENASLAFDKSEVTKEYKDKIEILQRDKNMMARKVGEITLERDFAVGKLQCSLSVMPEKKW
;
A
#
# COMPACT_ATOMS: atom_id res chain seq x y z
N MET A 1 -12.32 -4.69 24.05
CA MET A 1 -11.67 -3.43 24.50
C MET A 1 -12.46 -2.17 24.16
N VAL A 2 -12.47 -1.63 22.93
CA VAL A 2 -13.16 -0.33 22.66
C VAL A 2 -14.68 -0.41 22.84
N ILE A 3 -15.29 -1.56 22.53
CA ILE A 3 -16.72 -1.82 22.76
C ILE A 3 -17.04 -1.82 24.26
N GLU A 4 -16.21 -2.45 25.11
CA GLU A 4 -16.37 -2.44 26.57
C GLU A 4 -16.25 -1.02 27.16
N ILE A 5 -15.40 -0.18 26.58
CA ILE A 5 -15.28 1.25 26.94
C ILE A 5 -16.57 2.03 26.59
N LEU A 6 -17.29 1.61 25.53
CA LEU A 6 -18.58 2.19 25.14
C LEU A 6 -19.75 1.67 25.98
N GLU A 7 -19.69 0.41 26.43
CA GLU A 7 -20.67 -0.19 27.35
C GLU A 7 -20.72 0.52 28.72
N GLY A 8 -19.64 1.21 29.10
CA GLY A 8 -19.62 2.06 30.30
C GLY A 8 -19.57 1.30 31.63
N SER A 9 -19.22 0.00 31.60
CA SER A 9 -19.11 -0.85 32.79
C SER A 9 -18.00 -0.43 33.75
N LYS A 10 -16.96 0.23 33.23
CA LYS A 10 -15.84 0.81 34.00
C LYS A 10 -15.50 2.20 33.47
N THR A 11 -14.85 2.99 34.31
CA THR A 11 -14.31 4.28 33.94
C THR A 11 -13.11 4.14 33.01
N LEU A 12 -12.83 5.18 32.24
CA LEU A 12 -11.70 5.21 31.32
C LEU A 12 -10.35 4.99 32.02
N ASN A 13 -10.21 5.47 33.26
CA ASN A 13 -8.98 5.33 34.04
C ASN A 13 -8.78 3.89 34.56
N GLU A 14 -9.87 3.19 34.89
CA GLU A 14 -9.80 1.76 35.24
C GLU A 14 -9.38 0.93 34.02
N PHE A 15 -9.89 1.24 32.83
CA PHE A 15 -9.43 0.61 31.59
C PHE A 15 -7.98 0.94 31.25
N ALA A 16 -7.57 2.19 31.44
CA ALA A 16 -6.18 2.61 31.26
C ALA A 16 -5.23 1.82 32.18
N THR A 17 -5.65 1.59 33.42
CA THR A 17 -4.87 0.81 34.38
C THR A 17 -4.89 -0.69 34.05
N GLN A 18 -6.06 -1.24 33.71
CA GLN A 18 -6.23 -2.66 33.40
C GLN A 18 -5.44 -3.10 32.16
N TYR A 19 -5.35 -2.23 31.15
CA TYR A 19 -4.65 -2.51 29.90
C TYR A 19 -3.27 -1.86 29.81
N GLU A 20 -2.81 -1.19 30.87
CA GLU A 20 -1.53 -0.45 30.90
C GLU A 20 -1.40 0.57 29.75
N LEU A 21 -2.49 1.27 29.46
CA LEU A 21 -2.58 2.26 28.38
C LEU A 21 -2.76 3.66 28.93
N LEU A 22 -2.26 4.66 28.18
CA LEU A 22 -2.55 6.06 28.46
C LEU A 22 -4.05 6.34 28.21
N PRO A 23 -4.76 7.04 29.13
CA PRO A 23 -6.16 7.40 28.94
C PRO A 23 -6.42 8.14 27.61
N LYS A 24 -5.44 8.93 27.15
CA LYS A 24 -5.48 9.63 25.86
C LYS A 24 -5.59 8.68 24.66
N ASN A 25 -4.94 7.51 24.70
CA ASN A 25 -5.02 6.51 23.64
C ASN A 25 -6.44 5.93 23.59
N LEU A 26 -7.03 5.63 24.74
CA LEU A 26 -8.39 5.12 24.84
C LEU A 26 -9.42 6.12 24.33
N GLN A 27 -9.28 7.41 24.64
CA GLN A 27 -10.12 8.48 24.08
C GLN A 27 -10.01 8.55 22.55
N ASN A 28 -8.78 8.49 22.04
CA ASN A 28 -8.53 8.54 20.60
C ASN A 28 -9.14 7.32 19.89
N TRP A 29 -8.98 6.12 20.44
CA TRP A 29 -9.59 4.92 19.88
C TRP A 29 -11.12 4.92 19.95
N LYS A 30 -11.70 5.42 21.04
CA LYS A 30 -13.16 5.61 21.14
C LYS A 30 -13.66 6.55 20.04
N LYS A 31 -12.97 7.67 19.82
CA LYS A 31 -13.30 8.62 18.76
C LYS A 31 -13.20 7.98 17.38
N GLN A 32 -12.07 7.34 17.07
CA GLN A 32 -11.85 6.65 15.79
C GLN A 32 -12.90 5.55 15.54
N PHE A 33 -13.28 4.80 16.58
CA PHE A 33 -14.30 3.77 16.44
C PHE A 33 -15.66 4.36 16.05
N LEU A 34 -16.10 5.43 16.73
CA LEU A 34 -17.38 6.08 16.42
C LEU A 34 -17.40 6.74 15.05
N GLU A 35 -16.29 7.39 14.64
CA GLU A 35 -16.15 8.00 13.32
C GLU A 35 -16.23 6.97 12.19
N ASN A 36 -15.72 5.76 12.41
CA ASN A 36 -15.69 4.68 11.42
C ASN A 36 -16.83 3.66 11.61
N ALA A 37 -17.71 3.83 12.59
CA ALA A 37 -18.74 2.85 12.93
C ALA A 37 -19.76 2.66 11.80
N SER A 38 -20.08 3.73 11.07
CA SER A 38 -21.01 3.69 9.92
C SER A 38 -20.50 2.77 8.80
N LEU A 39 -19.18 2.69 8.60
CA LEU A 39 -18.55 1.84 7.58
C LEU A 39 -18.82 0.35 7.79
N ALA A 40 -19.09 -0.07 9.03
CA ALA A 40 -19.43 -1.47 9.32
C ALA A 40 -20.80 -1.86 8.74
N PHE A 41 -21.71 -0.89 8.58
CA PHE A 41 -23.07 -1.09 8.09
C PHE A 41 -23.20 -0.75 6.60
N ASP A 42 -22.53 0.30 6.12
CA ASP A 42 -22.49 0.69 4.70
C ASP A 42 -21.36 0.00 3.93
N LYS A 43 -21.44 -1.34 3.83
CA LYS A 43 -20.47 -2.14 3.06
C LYS A 43 -20.46 -1.81 1.56
N SER A 44 -21.55 -1.30 1.00
CA SER A 44 -21.70 -1.07 -0.44
C SER A 44 -20.80 0.07 -0.94
N GLU A 45 -20.76 1.18 -0.21
CA GLU A 45 -19.98 2.39 -0.56
C GLU A 45 -18.49 2.12 -0.39
N VAL A 46 -18.11 1.53 0.74
CA VAL A 46 -16.74 1.10 1.05
C VAL A 46 -16.21 0.13 -0.01
N THR A 47 -17.00 -0.88 -0.37
CA THR A 47 -16.59 -1.89 -1.36
C THR A 47 -16.42 -1.26 -2.75
N LYS A 48 -17.22 -0.26 -3.10
CA LYS A 48 -17.12 0.41 -4.40
C LYS A 48 -15.85 1.25 -4.49
N GLU A 49 -15.58 2.10 -3.50
CA GLU A 49 -14.39 2.95 -3.50
C GLU A 49 -13.09 2.12 -3.51
N TYR A 50 -13.04 1.03 -2.72
CA TYR A 50 -11.89 0.13 -2.74
C TYR A 50 -11.72 -0.59 -4.09
N LYS A 51 -12.81 -1.04 -4.72
CA LYS A 51 -12.74 -1.66 -6.05
C LYS A 51 -12.22 -0.68 -7.10
N ASP A 52 -12.71 0.55 -7.10
CA ASP A 52 -12.28 1.58 -8.05
C ASP A 52 -10.78 1.90 -7.86
N LYS A 53 -10.32 2.05 -6.61
CA LYS A 53 -8.88 2.23 -6.31
C LYS A 53 -8.04 1.04 -6.77
N ILE A 54 -8.51 -0.19 -6.56
CA ILE A 54 -7.81 -1.41 -7.00
C ILE A 54 -7.69 -1.43 -8.52
N GLU A 55 -8.76 -1.08 -9.25
CA GLU A 55 -8.76 -1.04 -10.70
C GLU A 55 -7.78 0.01 -11.25
N ILE A 56 -7.75 1.21 -10.67
CA ILE A 56 -6.80 2.26 -11.03
C ILE A 56 -5.36 1.78 -10.81
N LEU A 57 -5.06 1.24 -9.62
CA LEU A 57 -3.73 0.74 -9.29
C LEU A 57 -3.30 -0.41 -10.22
N GLN A 58 -4.22 -1.30 -10.58
CA GLN A 58 -3.95 -2.37 -11.55
C GLN A 58 -3.65 -1.82 -12.94
N ARG A 59 -4.40 -0.80 -13.39
CA ARG A 59 -4.17 -0.14 -14.67
C ARG A 59 -2.80 0.52 -14.72
N ASP A 60 -2.43 1.25 -13.68
CA ASP A 60 -1.13 1.93 -13.59
C ASP A 60 0.02 0.94 -13.55
N LYS A 61 -0.12 -0.13 -12.74
CA LYS A 61 0.87 -1.22 -12.70
C LYS A 61 1.07 -1.86 -14.07
N ASN A 62 -0.03 -2.14 -14.79
CA ASN A 62 0.05 -2.72 -16.13
C ASN A 62 0.72 -1.77 -17.13
N MET A 63 0.42 -0.47 -17.05
CA MET A 63 1.08 0.53 -17.90
C MET A 63 2.57 0.61 -17.62
N MET A 64 2.97 0.62 -16.35
CA MET A 64 4.38 0.62 -15.95
C MET A 64 5.09 -0.65 -16.41
N ALA A 65 4.48 -1.82 -16.21
CA ALA A 65 5.04 -3.10 -16.66
C ALA A 65 5.28 -3.15 -18.17
N ARG A 66 4.35 -2.59 -18.97
CA ARG A 66 4.52 -2.47 -20.43
C ARG A 66 5.71 -1.59 -20.79
N LYS A 67 5.82 -0.40 -20.20
CA LYS A 67 6.94 0.53 -20.44
C LYS A 67 8.28 -0.09 -20.07
N VAL A 68 8.35 -0.78 -18.93
CA VAL A 68 9.56 -1.49 -18.50
C VAL A 68 9.92 -2.60 -19.49
N GLY A 69 8.93 -3.34 -20.00
CA GLY A 69 9.14 -4.35 -21.02
C GLY A 69 9.73 -3.77 -22.31
N GLU A 70 9.14 -2.68 -22.82
CA GLU A 70 9.63 -1.97 -24.02
C GLU A 70 11.08 -1.48 -23.84
N ILE A 71 11.36 -0.78 -22.74
CA ILE A 71 12.71 -0.30 -22.41
C ILE A 71 13.70 -1.47 -22.27
N THR A 72 13.27 -2.60 -21.73
CA THR A 72 14.14 -3.78 -21.59
C THR A 72 14.51 -4.35 -22.95
N LEU A 73 13.55 -4.45 -23.88
CA LEU A 73 13.80 -4.89 -25.25
C LEU A 73 14.75 -3.93 -25.99
N GLU A 74 14.53 -2.62 -25.89
CA GLU A 74 15.41 -1.62 -26.50
C GLU A 74 16.83 -1.70 -25.94
N ARG A 75 16.96 -1.85 -24.62
CA ARG A 75 18.26 -2.00 -23.95
C ARG A 75 18.97 -3.27 -24.39
N ASP A 76 18.27 -4.40 -24.42
CA ASP A 76 18.87 -5.69 -24.81
C ASP A 76 19.30 -5.66 -26.28
N PHE A 77 18.51 -5.03 -27.15
CA PHE A 77 18.90 -4.80 -28.54
C PHE A 77 20.16 -3.94 -28.65
N ALA A 78 20.22 -2.81 -27.95
CA ALA A 78 21.38 -1.90 -28.00
C ALA A 78 22.65 -2.57 -27.45
N VAL A 79 22.55 -3.26 -26.32
CA VAL A 79 23.66 -4.03 -25.73
C VAL A 79 24.13 -5.13 -26.69
N GLY A 80 23.20 -5.87 -27.30
CA GLY A 80 23.53 -6.88 -28.31
C GLY A 80 24.30 -6.29 -29.51
N LYS A 81 23.88 -5.12 -30.01
CA LYS A 81 24.60 -4.42 -31.10
C LYS A 81 26.01 -4.00 -30.70
N LEU A 82 26.20 -3.48 -29.49
CA LEU A 82 27.51 -3.09 -28.97
C LEU A 82 28.42 -4.31 -28.75
N GLN A 83 27.88 -5.41 -28.29
CA GLN A 83 28.65 -6.63 -28.09
C GLN A 83 29.08 -7.24 -29.43
N CYS A 84 28.18 -7.24 -30.42
CA CYS A 84 28.55 -7.59 -31.79
C CYS A 84 29.67 -6.67 -32.28
N SER A 85 29.54 -5.34 -32.20
CA SER A 85 30.58 -4.43 -32.70
C SER A 85 31.93 -4.61 -32.00
N LEU A 86 31.94 -4.83 -30.68
CA LEU A 86 33.16 -5.11 -29.91
C LEU A 86 33.83 -6.42 -30.37
N SER A 87 33.05 -7.46 -30.66
CA SER A 87 33.58 -8.74 -31.15
C SER A 87 34.17 -8.67 -32.56
N VAL A 88 33.79 -7.69 -33.38
CA VAL A 88 34.32 -7.50 -34.74
C VAL A 88 35.46 -6.46 -34.80
N MET A 89 35.82 -5.82 -33.69
CA MET A 89 36.95 -4.89 -33.69
C MET A 89 38.29 -5.66 -33.72
N PRO A 90 39.17 -5.42 -34.70
CA PRO A 90 40.50 -6.03 -34.71
C PRO A 90 41.30 -5.50 -33.51
N GLU A 91 41.94 -6.40 -32.76
CA GLU A 91 42.89 -6.04 -31.71
C GLU A 91 43.94 -5.10 -32.31
N LYS A 92 43.96 -3.85 -31.86
CA LYS A 92 45.07 -2.93 -32.15
C LYS A 92 46.31 -3.45 -31.44
N LYS A 93 47.09 -4.27 -32.16
CA LYS A 93 48.49 -4.53 -31.83
C LYS A 93 49.27 -3.24 -32.08
N TRP A 94 49.61 -2.56 -30.99
CA TRP A 94 50.70 -1.60 -30.96
C TRP A 94 52.04 -2.34 -31.02
#